data_AF-A0A9D2MBM4-F1
#
_entry.id   AF-A0A9D2MBM4-F1
#
_cell.length_a   1.000
_cell.length_b   1.000
_cell.length_c   1.000
_cell.angle_alpha   90.00
_cell.angle_beta   90.00
_cell.angle_gamma   90.00
#
_symmetry.space_group_name_H-M   'P 1'
#
loop_
_entity.id
_entity.type
_entity.pdbx_description
1 polymer ?
#
loop_
_entity_poly.entity_id
_entity_poly.type
_entity_poly.pdbx_seq_one_letter_code
_entity_poly.pdbx_strand_id
1 'polypeptide(L)'
;MQAPEDGSVLIHLFKDNDRYKDPVFVQINGKAYLIQRGVDVRVPRAVAEVLENQAKAREEAATRSEQLAGEFEQRTREIFGV
;
A
#
# COMPACT_ATOMS: atom_id res chain seq x y z
N MET A 1 -15.35 -23.13 23.72
CA MET A 1 -14.00 -22.54 23.57
C MET A 1 -14.19 -21.06 23.28
N GLN A 2 -14.09 -20.22 24.31
CA GLN A 2 -14.28 -18.78 24.20
C GLN A 2 -12.89 -18.16 23.99
N ALA A 3 -12.59 -17.66 22.79
CA ALA A 3 -11.41 -16.84 22.55
C ALA A 3 -11.78 -15.38 22.85
N PRO A 4 -11.01 -14.65 23.67
CA PRO A 4 -11.36 -13.29 24.06
C PRO A 4 -10.97 -12.28 22.95
N GLU A 5 -11.87 -11.31 22.70
CA GLU A 5 -11.67 -9.99 22.08
C GLU A 5 -11.17 -9.88 20.61
N ASP A 6 -12.03 -10.30 19.67
CA ASP A 6 -12.25 -9.73 18.32
C ASP A 6 -11.13 -9.52 17.29
N GLY A 7 -9.83 -9.68 17.58
CA GLY A 7 -8.73 -9.75 16.59
C GLY A 7 -8.70 -8.68 15.49
N SER A 8 -9.43 -7.58 15.66
CA SER A 8 -9.78 -6.61 14.63
C SER A 8 -9.39 -5.22 15.09
N VAL A 9 -8.83 -4.47 14.17
CA VAL A 9 -8.26 -3.14 14.37
C VAL A 9 -9.03 -2.14 13.53
N LEU A 10 -9.14 -0.92 14.03
CA LEU A 10 -9.71 0.19 13.29
C LEU A 10 -8.61 0.77 12.39
N ILE A 11 -8.89 0.88 11.09
CA ILE A 11 -8.00 1.52 10.13
C ILE A 11 -8.71 2.67 9.43
N HIS A 12 -7.94 3.67 9.01
CA HIS A 12 -8.41 4.78 8.23
C HIS A 12 -7.58 4.89 6.95
N LEU A 13 -8.18 4.59 5.80
CA LEU A 13 -7.50 4.75 4.51
C LEU A 13 -7.75 6.15 3.97
N PHE A 14 -6.67 6.86 3.63
CA PHE A 14 -6.75 8.18 3.00
C PHE A 14 -7.64 8.15 1.74
N LYS A 15 -8.46 9.19 1.58
CA LYS A 15 -9.33 9.41 0.42
C LYS A 15 -9.10 10.78 -0.18
N ASP A 16 -9.01 10.85 -1.49
CA ASP A 16 -9.10 12.08 -2.27
C ASP A 16 -10.18 11.95 -3.36
N ASN A 17 -10.32 12.99 -4.18
CA ASN A 17 -11.28 13.02 -5.31
C ASN A 17 -10.68 12.50 -6.63
N ASP A 18 -9.46 11.94 -6.60
CA ASP A 18 -8.71 11.52 -7.79
C ASP A 18 -8.20 10.07 -7.62
N ARG A 19 -6.91 9.88 -7.34
CA ARG A 19 -6.25 8.56 -7.30
C ARG A 19 -6.68 7.65 -6.15
N TYR A 20 -7.20 8.20 -5.06
CA TYR A 20 -7.55 7.48 -3.84
C TYR A 20 -9.03 7.59 -3.50
N LYS A 21 -9.90 7.67 -4.52
CA LYS A 21 -11.36 7.70 -4.31
C LYS A 21 -12.00 6.33 -4.12
N ASP A 22 -11.43 5.31 -4.77
CA ASP A 22 -12.02 3.98 -4.87
C ASP A 22 -11.63 3.06 -3.69
N PRO A 23 -12.51 2.14 -3.27
CA PRO A 23 -12.23 1.20 -2.18
C PRO A 23 -11.06 0.26 -2.50
N VAL A 24 -10.37 -0.21 -1.46
CA VAL A 24 -9.25 -1.14 -1.59
C VAL A 24 -9.73 -2.56 -1.40
N PHE A 25 -9.43 -3.41 -2.38
CA PHE A 25 -9.68 -4.85 -2.31
C PHE A 25 -8.47 -5.58 -1.74
N VAL A 26 -8.69 -6.41 -0.71
CA VAL A 26 -7.66 -7.23 -0.07
C VAL A 26 -8.16 -8.67 0.03
N GLN A 27 -7.35 -9.64 -0.38
CA GLN A 27 -7.67 -11.06 -0.23
C GLN A 27 -6.57 -11.79 0.54
N ILE A 28 -6.94 -12.53 1.59
CA ILE A 28 -6.02 -13.29 2.44
C ILE A 28 -6.63 -14.66 2.71
N ASN A 29 -5.90 -15.73 2.37
CA ASN A 29 -6.32 -17.12 2.61
C ASN A 29 -7.73 -17.43 2.10
N GLY A 30 -8.08 -16.93 0.91
CA GLY A 30 -9.40 -17.13 0.29
C GLY A 30 -10.52 -16.24 0.81
N LYS A 31 -10.29 -15.43 1.86
CA LYS A 31 -11.25 -14.41 2.32
C LYS A 31 -10.97 -13.07 1.66
N ALA A 32 -12.00 -12.48 1.07
CA ALA A 32 -11.93 -11.18 0.41
C ALA A 32 -12.54 -10.09 1.30
N TYR A 33 -11.90 -8.93 1.31
CA TYR A 33 -12.29 -7.74 2.06
C TYR A 33 -12.28 -6.55 1.12
N LEU A 34 -13.37 -5.76 1.14
CA LEU A 34 -13.47 -4.49 0.44
C LEU A 34 -13.49 -3.36 1.47
N ILE A 35 -12.45 -2.54 1.46
CA ILE A 35 -12.18 -1.55 2.51
C ILE A 35 -12.45 -0.17 1.94
N GLN A 36 -13.44 0.52 2.51
CA GLN A 36 -13.81 1.86 2.08
C GLN A 36 -12.78 2.89 2.55
N ARG A 37 -12.43 3.83 1.68
CA ARG A 37 -11.56 4.97 2.01
C ARG A 37 -12.34 6.14 2.61
N GLY A 38 -11.68 6.93 3.44
CA GLY A 38 -12.20 8.16 4.03
C GLY A 38 -13.15 7.95 5.21
N VAL A 39 -13.26 6.72 5.69
CA VAL A 39 -14.05 6.34 6.86
C VAL A 39 -13.26 5.35 7.70
N ASP A 40 -13.56 5.30 8.99
CA ASP A 40 -12.95 4.31 9.88
C ASP A 40 -13.60 2.94 9.67
N VAL A 41 -12.78 1.94 9.36
CA VAL A 41 -13.23 0.58 9.07
C VAL A 41 -12.55 -0.40 10.02
N ARG A 42 -13.35 -1.28 10.65
CA ARG A 42 -12.83 -2.34 11.51
C ARG A 42 -12.49 -3.57 10.67
N VAL A 43 -11.22 -3.95 10.64
CA VAL A 43 -10.71 -5.07 9.83
C VAL A 43 -9.89 -6.04 10.70
N PRO A 44 -9.76 -7.32 10.33
CA PRO A 44 -8.85 -8.23 11.03
C PRO A 44 -7.40 -7.72 11.02
N ARG A 45 -6.64 -7.99 12.09
CA ARG A 45 -5.21 -7.62 12.21
C ARG A 45 -4.40 -7.97 10.96
N ALA A 46 -4.58 -9.19 10.45
CA ALA A 46 -3.89 -9.68 9.25
C ALA A 46 -4.15 -8.81 8.01
N VAL A 47 -5.36 -8.23 7.88
CA VAL A 47 -5.69 -7.32 6.78
C VAL A 47 -4.94 -6.00 6.92
N ALA A 48 -4.88 -5.45 8.15
CA ALA A 48 -4.12 -4.24 8.42
C ALA A 48 -2.61 -4.42 8.17
N GLU A 49 -2.04 -5.54 8.59
CA GLU A 49 -0.62 -5.88 8.35
C GLU A 49 -0.30 -5.98 6.85
N VAL A 50 -1.19 -6.58 6.05
CA VAL A 50 -1.01 -6.63 4.59
C VAL A 50 -1.03 -5.24 3.99
N LEU A 51 -1.94 -4.36 4.42
CA LEU A 51 -2.02 -2.98 3.93
C LEU A 51 -0.76 -2.17 4.27
N GLU A 52 -0.23 -2.33 5.48
CA GLU A 52 1.02 -1.68 5.92
C GLU A 52 2.22 -2.18 5.09
N ASN A 53 2.35 -3.50 4.93
CA ASN A 53 3.41 -4.08 4.11
C ASN A 53 3.32 -3.63 2.64
N GLN A 54 2.10 -3.51 2.10
CA GLN A 54 1.90 -2.99 0.75
C GLN A 54 2.31 -1.52 0.62
N ALA A 55 2.02 -0.68 1.63
CA ALA A 55 2.44 0.71 1.63
C ALA A 55 3.97 0.82 1.64
N LYS A 56 4.64 0.07 2.52
CA LYS A 56 6.10 0.02 2.60
C LYS A 56 6.74 -0.47 1.30
N ALA A 57 6.22 -1.56 0.73
CA ALA A 57 6.74 -2.09 -0.54
C ALA A 57 6.56 -1.10 -1.70
N ARG A 58 5.48 -0.30 -1.70
CA ARG A 58 5.27 0.76 -2.71
C ARG A 58 6.27 1.90 -2.56
N GLU A 59 6.55 2.33 -1.33
CA GLU A 59 7.55 3.36 -1.05
C GLU A 59 8.96 2.92 -1.47
N GLU A 60 9.34 1.69 -1.13
CA GLU A 60 10.62 1.10 -1.54
C GLU A 60 10.72 0.98 -3.07
N ALA A 61 9.63 0.59 -3.74
CA ALA A 61 9.58 0.51 -5.20
C ALA A 61 9.69 1.89 -5.87
N ALA A 62 9.05 2.93 -5.30
CA ALA A 62 9.14 4.30 -5.80
C ALA A 62 10.57 4.82 -5.68
N THR A 63 11.16 4.69 -4.48
CA THR A 63 12.57 5.07 -4.21
C THR A 63 13.52 4.39 -5.20
N ARG A 64 13.39 3.07 -5.39
CA ARG A 64 14.25 2.34 -6.34
C ARG A 64 14.04 2.76 -7.79
N SER A 65 12.81 3.08 -8.17
CA SER A 65 12.52 3.56 -9.54
C SER A 65 13.17 4.92 -9.80
N GLU A 66 13.11 5.82 -8.83
CA GLU A 66 13.77 7.14 -8.89
C GLU A 66 15.30 7.01 -8.96
N GLN A 67 15.89 6.13 -8.15
CA GLN A 67 17.32 5.85 -8.19
C GLN A 67 17.76 5.33 -9.57
N LEU A 68 17.06 4.32 -10.10
CA LEU A 68 17.36 3.76 -11.41
C LEU A 68 17.19 4.78 -12.54
N ALA A 69 16.17 5.65 -12.45
CA ALA A 69 15.98 6.73 -13.42
C ALA A 69 17.16 7.72 -13.39
N GLY A 70 17.59 8.13 -12.19
CA GLY A 70 18.75 9.01 -12.02
C GLY A 70 20.06 8.37 -12.49
N GLU A 71 20.29 7.09 -12.20
CA GLU A 71 21.44 6.33 -12.70
C GLU A 71 21.44 6.24 -14.22
N PHE A 72 20.27 5.98 -14.83
CA PHE A 72 20.12 5.92 -16.28
C PHE A 72 20.41 7.27 -16.94
N GLU A 73 19.89 8.37 -16.37
CA GLU A 73 20.15 9.72 -16.85
C GLU A 73 21.63 10.10 -16.75
N GLN A 74 22.27 9.81 -15.62
CA GLN A 74 23.71 10.03 -15.44
C GLN A 74 24.51 9.24 -16.46
N ARG A 75 24.24 7.95 -16.58
CA ARG A 75 24.95 7.07 -17.52
C ARG A 75 24.74 7.49 -18.98
N THR A 76 23.55 7.96 -19.33
CA THR A 76 23.25 8.49 -20.68
C THR A 76 24.05 9.76 -20.95
N ARG A 77 24.12 10.68 -19.96
CA ARG A 77 24.92 11.91 -20.04
C ARG A 77 26.42 11.59 -20.21
N GLU A 78 26.93 10.61 -19.48
CA GLU A 78 28.34 10.18 -19.59
C GLU A 78 28.67 9.56 -20.95
N ILE A 79 27.78 8.72 -21.50
CA ILE A 79 28.04 8.02 -22.77
C ILE A 79 27.87 8.94 -23.98
N PHE A 80 26.84 9.78 -23.98
CA PHE A 80 26.45 10.56 -25.16
C PHE A 80 26.75 12.05 -25.05
N GLY A 81 27.24 12.54 -23.91
CA GLY A 81 27.76 13.91 -23.76
C GLY A 81 26.77 15.03 -24.10
N VAL A 82 25.47 14.78 -23.97
CA VAL A 82 24.39 15.78 -24.16
C VAL A 82 23.94 16.41 -22.84
#